data_AF-A0A432ZZT6-F1
#
_entry.id   AF-A0A432ZZT6-F1
#
_cell.length_a   1.000
_cell.length_b   1.000
_cell.length_c   1.000
_cell.angle_alpha   90.00
_cell.angle_beta   90.00
_cell.angle_gamma   90.00
#
_symmetry.space_group_name_H-M   'P 1'
#
loop_
_entity.id
_entity.type
_entity.pdbx_description
1 polymer ?
#
loop_
_entity_poly.entity_id
_entity_poly.type
_entity_poly.pdbx_seq_one_letter_code
_entity_poly.pdbx_strand_id
1 'polypeptide(L)'
;MVLSPEVAKNLEHPNYWDRPTESWGSLLDWDIYFVEEVSGASRRECHRILSTELEILIEHFPKNSREWKRAKSMKGQLEVSYFV
;
A
#
# COMPACT_ATOMS: atom_id res chain seq x y z
N MET A 1 -1.79 7.06 -12.76
CA MET A 1 -0.33 7.21 -12.73
C MET A 1 0.25 5.82 -12.94
N VAL A 2 1.30 5.69 -13.74
CA VAL A 2 2.05 4.42 -13.91
C VAL A 2 3.23 4.49 -12.96
N LEU A 3 3.47 3.44 -12.17
CA LEU A 3 4.60 3.39 -11.26
C LEU A 3 5.92 3.35 -12.03
N SER A 4 6.94 4.05 -11.52
CA SER A 4 8.29 3.93 -12.07
C SER A 4 8.77 2.47 -11.91
N PRO A 5 9.45 1.88 -12.91
CA PRO A 5 9.92 0.49 -12.85
C PRO A 5 10.83 0.19 -11.66
N GLU A 6 11.56 1.20 -11.19
CA GLU A 6 12.44 1.09 -10.02
C GLU A 6 11.67 0.92 -8.72
N VAL A 7 10.51 1.57 -8.60
CA VAL A 7 9.62 1.44 -7.43
C VAL A 7 8.90 0.12 -7.48
N ALA A 8 8.39 -0.25 -8.65
CA ALA A 8 7.70 -1.51 -8.84
C ALA A 8 8.55 -2.74 -8.46
N LYS A 9 9.88 -2.66 -8.62
CA LYS A 9 10.82 -3.71 -8.20
C LYS A 9 10.99 -3.83 -6.68
N ASN A 10 10.71 -2.76 -5.93
CA ASN A 10 10.84 -2.75 -4.48
C ASN A 10 9.52 -3.11 -3.78
N LEU A 11 8.42 -3.18 -4.52
CA LEU A 11 7.11 -3.58 -4.00
C LEU A 11 6.94 -5.10 -4.17
N GLU A 12 6.30 -5.75 -3.19
CA GLU A 12 5.93 -7.17 -3.28
C GLU A 12 4.69 -7.35 -4.19
N HIS A 13 3.79 -6.37 -4.20
CA HIS A 13 2.57 -6.34 -4.99
C HIS A 13 2.47 -5.08 -5.87
N PRO A 14 3.39 -4.88 -6.82
CA PRO A 14 3.40 -3.69 -7.69
C PRO A 14 2.11 -3.55 -8.51
N ASN A 15 1.48 -4.66 -8.88
CA ASN A 15 0.24 -4.68 -9.67
C ASN A 15 -0.94 -3.99 -8.97
N TYR A 16 -1.01 -4.07 -7.63
CA TYR A 16 -2.06 -3.38 -6.88
C TYR A 16 -1.90 -1.86 -6.94
N TRP A 17 -0.66 -1.39 -6.98
CA TRP A 17 -0.32 0.04 -6.96
C TRP A 17 -0.19 0.64 -8.35
N ASP A 18 -0.03 -0.17 -9.39
CA ASP A 18 0.02 0.25 -10.80
C ASP A 18 -1.36 0.60 -11.34
N ARG A 19 -2.05 1.48 -10.61
CA ARG A 19 -3.37 2.01 -10.94
C ARG A 19 -3.47 3.46 -10.44
N PRO A 20 -4.44 4.23 -10.96
CA PRO A 20 -4.65 5.60 -10.49
C PRO A 20 -4.80 5.68 -8.97
N THR A 21 -4.22 6.72 -8.37
CA THR A 21 -4.24 6.99 -6.92
C THR A 21 -5.66 7.08 -6.39
N GLU A 22 -6.60 7.56 -7.20
CA GLU A 22 -8.02 7.62 -6.87
C GLU A 22 -8.66 6.24 -6.72
N SER A 23 -8.06 5.22 -7.34
CA SER A 23 -8.47 3.82 -7.26
C SER A 23 -7.74 3.05 -6.16
N TRP A 24 -6.83 3.68 -5.42
CA TRP A 24 -6.25 3.07 -4.23
C TRP A 24 -7.35 3.02 -3.17
N GLY A 25 -7.89 1.83 -2.97
CA GLY A 25 -8.98 1.55 -2.03
C GLY A 25 -8.62 1.83 -0.57
N SER A 26 -9.45 1.31 0.32
CA SER A 26 -9.23 1.29 1.76
C SER A 26 -8.25 0.19 2.19
N LEU A 27 -7.92 0.12 3.47
CA LEU A 27 -7.18 -1.01 4.04
C LEU A 27 -7.91 -2.35 3.81
N LEU A 28 -9.25 -2.34 3.81
CA LEU A 28 -10.03 -3.55 3.57
C LEU A 28 -9.90 -4.03 2.12
N ASP A 29 -9.84 -3.11 1.16
CA ASP A 29 -9.63 -3.46 -0.26
C ASP A 29 -8.25 -4.09 -0.47
N TRP A 30 -7.25 -3.64 0.29
CA TRP A 30 -5.94 -4.28 0.34
C TRP A 30 -6.02 -5.67 0.97
N ASP A 31 -6.66 -5.81 2.14
CA ASP A 31 -6.80 -7.10 2.82
C ASP A 31 -7.48 -8.14 1.92
N ILE A 32 -8.53 -7.75 1.18
CA ILE A 32 -9.22 -8.62 0.22
C ILE A 32 -8.26 -9.04 -0.90
N TYR A 33 -7.58 -8.08 -1.54
CA TYR A 33 -6.61 -8.38 -2.59
C TYR A 33 -5.50 -9.32 -2.09
N PHE A 34 -4.97 -9.06 -0.91
CA PHE A 34 -3.86 -9.82 -0.35
C PHE A 34 -4.26 -11.25 0.03
N VAL A 35 -5.49 -11.47 0.52
CA VAL A 35 -6.00 -12.81 0.81
C VAL A 35 -6.27 -13.61 -0.48
N GLU A 36 -6.70 -12.94 -1.56
CA GLU A 36 -6.85 -13.56 -2.87
C GLU A 36 -5.51 -13.95 -3.50
N GLU A 37 -4.49 -13.09 -3.36
CA GLU A 37 -3.15 -13.33 -3.91
C GLU A 37 -2.33 -14.33 -3.06
N VAL A 38 -2.42 -14.22 -1.73
CA VAL A 38 -1.61 -14.99 -0.78
C VAL A 38 -2.51 -15.89 0.08
N SER A 39 -2.67 -17.13 -0.38
CA SER A 39 -3.44 -18.15 0.33
C SER A 39 -2.86 -18.48 1.71
N GLY A 40 -3.67 -18.33 2.76
CA GLY A 40 -3.32 -18.69 4.13
C GLY A 40 -2.52 -17.64 4.89
N ALA A 41 -2.32 -16.45 4.33
CA ALA A 41 -1.60 -15.38 5.01
C ALA A 41 -2.41 -14.79 6.18
N SER A 42 -1.69 -14.40 7.23
CA SER A 42 -2.32 -13.77 8.39
C SER A 42 -2.58 -12.27 8.14
N ARG A 43 -3.57 -11.72 8.83
CA ARG A 43 -3.83 -10.27 8.84
C ARG A 43 -2.60 -9.47 9.27
N ARG A 44 -1.77 -10.01 10.18
CA ARG A 44 -0.52 -9.38 10.61
C ARG A 44 0.50 -9.29 9.48
N GLU A 45 0.63 -10.32 8.66
CA GLU A 45 1.52 -10.32 7.49
C GLU A 45 1.02 -9.34 6.43
N CYS A 46 -0.29 -9.37 6.15
CA CYS A 46 -0.95 -8.42 5.25
C CYS A 46 -0.64 -6.97 5.62
N HIS A 47 -0.87 -6.61 6.88
CA HIS A 47 -0.60 -5.28 7.40
C HIS A 47 0.90 -4.95 7.41
N ARG A 48 1.78 -5.92 7.70
CA ARG A 48 3.24 -5.71 7.68
C ARG A 48 3.71 -5.33 6.28
N ILE A 49 3.29 -6.08 5.27
CA ILE A 49 3.65 -5.85 3.87
C ILE A 49 3.08 -4.50 3.42
N LEU A 50 1.81 -4.24 3.72
CA LEU A 50 1.19 -2.95 3.41
C LEU A 50 1.96 -1.77 4.01
N SER A 51 2.42 -1.88 5.27
CA SER A 51 3.21 -0.82 5.91
C SER A 51 4.51 -0.56 5.16
N THR A 52 5.23 -1.62 4.80
CA THR A 52 6.50 -1.52 4.07
C THR A 52 6.30 -0.92 2.68
N GLU A 53 5.27 -1.35 1.95
CA GLU A 53 4.98 -0.80 0.62
C GLU A 53 4.57 0.67 0.68
N LEU A 54 3.74 1.05 1.66
CA LEU A 54 3.38 2.44 1.87
C LEU A 54 4.59 3.31 2.21
N GLU A 55 5.58 2.80 2.95
CA GLU A 55 6.84 3.51 3.20
C GLU A 55 7.62 3.76 1.92
N ILE A 56 7.81 2.74 1.08
CA ILE A 56 8.49 2.84 -0.22
C ILE A 56 7.80 3.88 -1.10
N LEU A 57 6.46 3.84 -1.16
CA LEU A 57 5.65 4.80 -1.91
C LEU A 57 5.82 6.22 -1.36
N ILE A 58 5.76 6.41 -0.04
CA ILE A 58 5.94 7.72 0.62
C ILE A 58 7.33 8.31 0.36
N GLU A 59 8.37 7.48 0.34
CA GLU A 59 9.74 7.92 0.04
C GLU A 59 9.94 8.26 -1.44
N HIS A 60 9.24 7.55 -2.33
CA HIS A 60 9.34 7.80 -3.76
C HIS A 60 8.57 9.04 -4.23
N PHE A 61 7.33 9.22 -3.76
CA PHE A 61 6.49 10.29 -4.29
C PHE A 61 6.94 11.67 -3.81
N PRO A 62 6.82 12.71 -4.66
CA PRO A 62 7.08 14.08 -4.25
C PRO A 62 6.25 14.43 -3.03
N LYS A 63 6.91 15.01 -2.01
CA LYS A 63 6.25 15.44 -0.77
C LYS A 63 5.06 16.35 -1.11
N ASN A 64 3.91 16.11 -0.48
CA ASN A 64 2.64 16.80 -0.70
C ASN A 64 1.92 16.54 -2.03
N SER A 65 2.41 15.64 -2.89
CA SER A 65 1.63 15.10 -4.01
C SER A 65 0.37 14.37 -3.53
N ARG A 66 -0.57 14.10 -4.44
CA ARG A 66 -1.81 13.41 -4.10
C ARG A 66 -1.52 11.99 -3.64
N GLU A 67 -0.60 11.33 -4.34
CA GLU A 67 -0.03 10.01 -4.08
C GLU A 67 0.59 9.94 -2.69
N TRP A 68 1.48 10.90 -2.39
CA TRP A 68 2.14 10.97 -1.09
C TRP A 68 1.13 11.16 0.05
N LYS A 69 0.15 12.05 -0.12
CA LYS A 69 -0.90 12.27 0.88
C LYS A 69 -1.78 11.03 1.06
N ARG A 70 -2.10 10.32 -0.02
CA ARG A 70 -2.90 9.10 0.01
C ARG A 70 -2.16 7.98 0.73
N ALA A 71 -0.91 7.69 0.32
CA ALA A 71 -0.07 6.68 0.96
C ALA A 71 0.12 6.97 2.45
N LYS A 72 0.42 8.23 2.81
CA LYS A 72 0.55 8.65 4.21
C LYS A 72 -0.76 8.50 4.99
N SER A 73 -1.90 8.81 4.39
CA SER A 73 -3.20 8.62 5.02
C SER A 73 -3.50 7.14 5.26
N MET A 74 -3.20 6.26 4.30
CA MET A 74 -3.38 4.81 4.47
C MET A 74 -2.46 4.27 5.57
N LYS A 75 -1.21 4.73 5.61
CA LYS A 75 -0.25 4.34 6.66
C LYS A 75 -0.74 4.75 8.05
N GLY A 76 -1.25 5.97 8.19
CA GLY A 76 -1.85 6.43 9.45
C GLY A 76 -3.06 5.60 9.89
N GLN A 77 -3.92 5.18 8.96
CA GLN A 77 -5.04 4.27 9.27
C GLN A 77 -4.54 2.89 9.72
N LEU A 78 -3.48 2.39 9.10
CA LEU A 78 -2.90 1.10 9.42
C LEU A 78 -2.29 1.09 10.82
N GLU A 79 -1.55 2.13 11.18
CA GLU A 79 -0.99 2.32 12.53
C GLU A 79 -2.11 2.35 13.58
N VAL A 80 -3.20 3.08 13.33
CA VAL A 80 -4.38 3.07 14.24
C VAL A 80 -4.98 1.66 14.37
N SER A 81 -5.03 0.89 13.28
CA SER A 81 -5.53 -0.50 13.31
C SER A 81 -4.61 -1.47 14.06
N TYR A 82 -3.34 -1.14 14.33
CA TYR A 82 -2.47 -1.93 15.21
C TYR A 82 -2.75 -1.69 16.70
N PHE A 83 -3.37 -0.55 17.04
CA PHE A 83 -3.64 -0.14 18.43
C PHE A 83 -5.06 -0.43 18.90
N VAL A 84 -5.93 -0.99 18.05
CA VAL A 84 -7.30 -1.41 18.37
C VAL A 84 -7.38 -2.94 18.36
#